data_AF-A0AA37QKS2-F1
#
_entry.id   AF-A0AA37QKS2-F1
#
_cell.length_a   1.000
_cell.length_b   1.000
_cell.length_c   1.000
_cell.angle_alpha   90.00
_cell.angle_beta   90.00
_cell.angle_gamma   90.00
#
_symmetry.space_group_name_H-M   'P 1'
#
loop_
_entity.id
_entity.type
_entity.pdbx_description
1 polymer ?
#
loop_
_entity_poly.entity_id
_entity_poly.type
_entity_poly.pdbx_seq_one_letter_code
_entity_poly.pdbx_strand_id
1 'polypeptide(L)'
;MQTYLKKYKFQNLLIILELICTNLLLLASTLITMRMARLVMDGDFKGIVICSLLIIVIYLILHFLFWKNDVHTTKVIACMNQDMRRDLNRRILAAGTQELGENDTGEYISWYTNNLKEAENQGFLNFYNGVDAIIKLIIGTVTLAMIQWKLLLCTILTTGMVFLYTHFFPGDVSEESKKVSGEWESFTQIVKEQLQGLTVLKYFGHQKDFKNRIGQASEQLENQRYRYVKCKSSKSEKYPEAVCR
;
A
#
# COMPACT_ATOMS: atom_id res chain seq x y z
N MET A 1 -2.98 -15.54 7.14
CA MET A 1 -2.10 -14.38 7.41
C MET A 1 -1.75 -14.21 8.88
N GLN A 2 -2.73 -14.00 9.78
CA GLN A 2 -2.48 -13.82 11.23
C GLN A 2 -1.66 -14.96 11.86
N THR A 3 -1.86 -16.20 11.43
CA THR A 3 -1.07 -17.36 11.88
C THR A 3 0.42 -17.19 11.59
N TYR A 4 0.78 -16.65 10.42
CA TYR A 4 2.18 -16.42 10.03
C TYR A 4 2.80 -15.24 10.78
N LEU A 5 2.03 -14.16 10.99
CA LEU A 5 2.46 -13.04 11.85
C LEU A 5 2.72 -13.50 13.29
N LYS A 6 1.87 -14.38 13.84
CA LYS A 6 2.08 -14.95 15.19
C LYS A 6 3.27 -15.91 15.24
N LYS A 7 3.53 -16.65 14.15
CA LYS A 7 4.68 -17.56 14.04
C LYS A 7 6.01 -16.81 14.14
N TYR A 8 6.13 -15.66 13.48
CA TYR A 8 7.33 -14.80 13.50
C TYR A 8 7.22 -13.62 14.49
N LYS A 9 6.53 -13.82 15.63
CA LYS A 9 6.25 -12.75 16.60
C LYS A 9 7.50 -12.02 17.12
N PHE A 10 8.61 -12.73 17.30
CA PHE A 10 9.85 -12.13 17.81
C PHE A 10 10.52 -11.24 16.77
N GLN A 11 10.59 -11.70 15.51
CA GLN A 11 11.11 -10.88 14.41
C GLN A 11 10.23 -9.66 14.17
N ASN A 12 8.91 -9.84 14.21
CA ASN A 12 7.95 -8.73 14.07
C ASN A 12 8.09 -7.72 15.21
N LEU A 13 8.31 -8.18 16.45
CA LEU A 13 8.57 -7.30 17.59
C LEU A 13 9.85 -6.47 17.39
N LEU A 14 10.92 -7.07 16.87
CA LEU A 14 12.15 -6.35 16.57
C LEU A 14 11.94 -5.27 15.49
N ILE A 15 11.18 -5.56 14.43
CA ILE A 15 10.81 -4.57 13.41
C ILE A 15 10.03 -3.41 14.04
N ILE A 16 9.07 -3.72 14.93
CA ILE A 16 8.30 -2.69 15.64
C ILE A 16 9.20 -1.81 16.52
N LEU A 17 10.16 -2.40 17.24
CA LEU A 17 11.13 -1.65 18.04
C LEU A 17 12.03 -0.76 17.18
N GLU A 18 12.45 -1.23 16.01
CA GLU A 18 13.18 -0.42 15.04
C GLU A 18 12.36 0.77 14.55
N LEU A 19 11.07 0.56 14.25
CA LEU A 19 10.14 1.63 13.86
C LEU A 19 9.96 2.66 14.98
N ILE A 20 9.82 2.22 16.24
CA ILE A 20 9.75 3.14 17.38
C ILE A 20 11.04 3.98 17.47
N CYS A 21 12.19 3.33 17.34
CA CYS A 21 13.49 4.00 17.40
C CYS A 21 13.66 5.04 16.28
N THR A 22 13.34 4.70 15.03
CA THR A 22 13.43 5.62 13.89
C THR A 22 12.47 6.80 14.05
N ASN A 23 11.24 6.56 14.52
CA ASN A 23 10.27 7.64 14.74
C ASN A 23 10.66 8.56 15.91
N LEU A 24 11.27 8.04 16.98
CA LEU A 24 11.83 8.87 18.05
C LEU A 24 13.00 9.72 17.56
N LEU A 25 13.87 9.15 16.72
CA LEU A 25 15.01 9.86 16.16
C LEU A 25 14.57 10.95 15.16
N LEU A 26 13.52 10.67 14.38
CA LEU A 26 12.86 11.65 13.53
C LEU A 26 12.27 12.79 14.38
N LEU A 27 11.60 12.48 15.49
CA LEU A 27 11.10 13.49 16.42
C LEU A 27 12.24 14.34 17.02
N ALA A 28 13.35 13.72 17.41
CA ALA A 28 14.51 14.46 17.90
C ALA A 28 15.01 15.47 16.84
N SER A 29 15.05 15.06 15.57
CA SER A 29 15.46 15.94 14.46
C SER A 29 14.53 17.14 14.27
N THR A 30 13.22 16.96 14.42
CA THR A 30 12.25 18.05 14.29
C THR A 30 12.34 19.03 15.46
N LEU A 31 12.57 18.55 16.68
CA LEU A 31 12.82 19.40 17.85
C LEU A 31 14.12 20.21 17.73
N ILE A 32 15.19 19.60 17.20
CA ILE A 32 16.45 20.32 16.91
C ILE A 32 16.22 21.39 15.84
N THR A 33 15.44 21.08 14.80
CA THR A 33 15.09 22.06 13.76
C THR A 33 14.30 23.24 14.34
N MET A 34 13.36 22.99 15.25
CA MET A 34 12.64 24.05 15.97
C MET A 34 13.58 24.91 16.82
N ARG A 35 14.56 24.31 17.50
CA ARG A 35 15.59 25.04 18.25
C ARG A 35 16.48 25.88 17.32
N MET A 36 16.87 25.32 16.18
CA MET A 36 17.66 26.01 15.16
C MET A 36 16.93 27.26 14.66
N ALA A 37 15.63 27.17 14.41
CA ALA A 37 14.82 28.34 14.01
C ALA A 37 14.87 29.48 15.04
N ARG A 38 14.88 29.17 16.35
CA ARG A 38 15.04 30.19 17.41
C ARG A 38 16.44 30.81 17.41
N LEU A 39 17.48 29.99 17.27
CA LEU A 39 18.87 30.47 17.21
C LEU A 39 19.14 31.38 16.01
N VAL A 40 18.45 31.16 14.89
CA VAL A 40 18.48 32.06 13.73
C VAL A 40 17.87 33.42 14.07
N MET A 41 16.77 33.46 14.81
CA MET A 41 16.15 34.72 15.26
C MET A 41 17.05 35.47 16.26
N ASP A 42 17.77 34.73 17.11
CA ASP A 42 18.69 35.29 18.11
C ASP A 42 20.07 35.67 17.53
N GLY A 43 20.35 35.32 16.26
CA GLY A 43 21.62 35.63 15.58
C GLY A 43 22.84 34.81 16.05
N ASP A 44 22.64 33.69 16.75
CA ASP A 44 23.73 32.85 17.26
C ASP A 44 24.26 31.86 16.19
N PHE A 45 25.26 32.31 15.42
CA PHE A 45 25.92 31.51 14.39
C PHE A 45 26.55 30.21 14.91
N LYS A 46 27.12 30.21 16.12
CA LYS A 46 27.77 29.01 16.66
C LYS A 46 26.74 27.93 16.98
N GLY A 47 25.64 28.32 17.60
CA GLY A 47 24.51 27.42 17.85
C GLY A 47 23.93 26.84 16.56
N ILE A 48 23.78 27.65 15.52
CA ILE A 48 23.28 27.23 14.20
C ILE A 48 24.18 26.17 13.57
N VAL A 49 25.51 26.38 13.57
CA VAL A 49 26.46 25.41 12.99
C VAL A 49 26.41 24.08 13.75
N ILE A 50 26.36 24.10 15.08
CA ILE A 50 26.28 22.88 15.90
C ILE A 50 24.98 22.12 15.61
N CYS A 51 23.83 22.82 15.61
CA CYS A 51 22.54 22.20 15.30
C CYS A 51 22.52 21.62 13.88
N SER A 52 23.11 22.31 12.90
CA SER A 52 23.17 21.83 11.52
C SER A 52 23.99 20.54 11.41
N LEU A 53 25.15 20.49 12.07
CA LEU A 53 26.02 19.30 12.07
C LEU A 53 25.34 18.11 12.76
N LEU A 54 24.65 18.35 13.88
CA LEU A 54 23.85 17.33 14.56
C LEU A 54 22.73 16.78 13.68
N ILE A 55 22.01 17.64 12.95
CA ILE A 55 20.96 17.22 12.01
C ILE A 55 21.56 16.32 10.93
N ILE A 56 22.69 16.70 10.32
CA ILE A 56 23.35 15.88 9.29
C ILE A 56 23.67 14.49 9.83
N VAL A 57 24.27 14.40 11.02
CA VAL A 57 24.60 13.11 11.67
C VAL A 57 23.34 12.28 11.93
N ILE A 58 22.28 12.90 12.44
CA ILE A 58 21.00 12.22 12.70
C ILE A 58 20.40 11.66 11.41
N TYR A 59 20.39 12.44 10.31
CA TYR A 59 19.85 11.98 9.04
C TYR A 59 20.67 10.85 8.40
N LEU A 60 22.00 10.86 8.57
CA LEU A 60 22.84 9.73 8.15
C LEU A 60 22.48 8.45 8.91
N ILE A 61 22.30 8.56 10.24
CA ILE A 61 21.86 7.42 11.08
C ILE A 61 20.45 6.96 10.67
N LEU A 62 19.51 7.89 10.47
CA LEU A 62 18.16 7.57 10.01
C LEU A 62 18.17 6.83 8.67
N HIS A 63 18.97 7.29 7.71
CA HIS A 63 19.05 6.64 6.39
C HIS A 63 19.55 5.19 6.51
N PHE A 64 20.59 4.96 7.32
CA PHE A 64 21.06 3.61 7.61
C PHE A 64 19.99 2.75 8.31
N LEU A 65 19.29 3.31 9.30
CA LEU A 65 18.23 2.59 10.03
C LEU A 65 17.04 2.24 9.13
N PHE A 66 16.62 3.14 8.23
CA PHE A 66 15.56 2.87 7.26
C PHE A 66 15.96 1.76 6.30
N TRP A 67 17.16 1.83 5.72
CA TRP A 67 17.65 0.76 4.86
C TRP A 67 17.71 -0.59 5.59
N LYS A 68 18.23 -0.60 6.81
CA LYS A 68 18.28 -1.81 7.65
C LYS A 68 16.89 -2.36 7.94
N ASN A 69 15.94 -1.50 8.29
CA ASN A 69 14.57 -1.88 8.61
C ASN A 69 13.84 -2.43 7.39
N ASP A 70 14.05 -1.84 6.21
CA ASP A 70 13.48 -2.30 4.95
C ASP A 70 13.99 -3.72 4.62
N VAL A 71 15.31 -3.93 4.62
CA VAL A 71 15.92 -5.25 4.40
C VAL A 71 15.44 -6.29 5.41
N HIS A 72 15.35 -5.92 6.70
CA HIS A 72 14.89 -6.82 7.75
C HIS A 72 13.41 -7.20 7.54
N THR A 73 12.56 -6.23 7.25
CA THR A 73 11.13 -6.42 7.00
C THR A 73 10.92 -7.31 5.78
N THR A 74 11.58 -7.02 4.65
CA THR A 74 11.52 -7.85 3.44
C THR A 74 11.98 -9.28 3.71
N LYS A 75 13.05 -9.48 4.49
CA LYS A 75 13.54 -10.82 4.85
C LYS A 75 12.50 -11.60 5.64
N VAL A 76 11.83 -10.98 6.61
CA VAL A 76 10.78 -11.61 7.41
C VAL A 76 9.56 -11.97 6.55
N ILE A 77 9.14 -11.04 5.67
CA ILE A 77 8.06 -11.28 4.70
C ILE A 77 8.41 -12.44 3.77
N ALA A 78 9.65 -12.51 3.26
CA ALA A 78 10.10 -13.61 2.41
C ALA A 78 10.00 -14.97 3.13
N CYS A 79 10.35 -15.04 4.41
CA CYS A 79 10.16 -16.25 5.22
C CYS A 79 8.68 -16.62 5.38
N MET A 80 7.80 -15.64 5.62
CA MET A 80 6.35 -15.87 5.70
C MET A 80 5.76 -16.35 4.37
N ASN A 81 6.18 -15.74 3.25
CA ASN A 81 5.77 -16.14 1.91
C ASN A 81 6.22 -17.58 1.58
N GLN A 82 7.44 -17.95 1.98
CA GLN A 82 7.94 -19.32 1.80
C GLN A 82 7.10 -20.34 2.58
N ASP A 83 6.73 -20.02 3.82
CA ASP A 83 5.82 -20.85 4.60
C ASP A 83 4.43 -20.96 3.97
N MET A 84 3.90 -19.84 3.44
CA MET A 84 2.62 -19.85 2.70
C MET A 84 2.68 -20.76 1.47
N ARG A 85 3.77 -20.70 0.70
CA ARG A 85 4.00 -21.62 -0.44
C ARG A 85 4.07 -23.07 0.00
N ARG A 86 4.70 -23.36 1.14
CA ARG A 86 4.80 -24.72 1.68
C ARG A 86 3.43 -25.27 2.09
N ASP A 87 2.59 -24.44 2.71
CA ASP A 87 1.25 -24.84 3.10
C ASP A 87 0.31 -24.96 1.89
N LEU A 88 0.48 -24.12 0.86
CA LEU A 88 -0.23 -24.25 -0.41
C LEU A 88 0.13 -25.57 -1.11
N ASN A 89 1.43 -25.90 -1.19
CA ASN A 89 1.90 -27.19 -1.72
C ASN A 89 1.25 -28.39 -1.01
N ARG A 90 1.22 -28.36 0.33
CA ARG A 90 0.59 -29.44 1.12
C ARG A 90 -0.89 -29.60 0.82
N ARG A 91 -1.61 -28.49 0.64
CA ARG A 91 -3.03 -28.51 0.30
C ARG A 91 -3.28 -29.09 -1.09
N ILE A 92 -2.50 -28.67 -2.08
CA ILE A 92 -2.61 -29.17 -3.46
C ILE A 92 -2.30 -30.67 -3.52
N LEU A 93 -1.25 -31.13 -2.83
CA LEU A 93 -0.88 -32.55 -2.80
C LEU A 93 -1.88 -33.42 -2.02
N ALA A 94 -2.63 -32.84 -1.09
CA ALA A 94 -3.67 -33.54 -0.33
C ALA A 94 -5.03 -33.54 -1.04
N ALA A 95 -5.22 -32.73 -2.09
CA ALA A 95 -6.45 -32.67 -2.85
C ALA A 95 -6.66 -33.98 -3.64
N GLY A 96 -7.91 -34.43 -3.74
CA GLY A 96 -8.25 -35.64 -4.48
C GLY A 96 -8.01 -35.47 -5.99
N THR A 97 -7.82 -36.58 -6.71
CA THR A 97 -7.64 -36.56 -8.18
C THR A 97 -8.82 -35.93 -8.92
N GLN A 98 -10.02 -35.93 -8.33
CA GLN A 98 -11.20 -35.27 -8.87
C GLN A 98 -11.12 -33.73 -8.73
N GLU A 99 -10.79 -33.21 -7.55
CA GLU A 99 -10.61 -31.76 -7.32
C GLU A 99 -9.43 -31.18 -8.12
N LEU A 100 -8.40 -31.99 -8.39
CA LEU A 100 -7.29 -31.64 -9.26
C LEU A 100 -7.68 -31.57 -10.74
N GLY A 101 -8.70 -32.32 -11.16
CA GLY A 101 -9.22 -32.30 -12.53
C GLY A 101 -10.23 -31.19 -12.81
N GLU A 102 -10.87 -30.65 -11.78
CA GLU A 102 -11.87 -29.58 -11.88
C GLU A 102 -11.25 -28.19 -12.08
N ASN A 103 -10.03 -27.96 -11.59
CA ASN A 103 -9.34 -26.67 -11.70
C ASN A 103 -8.33 -26.65 -12.85
N ASP A 104 -8.28 -25.54 -13.60
CA ASP A 104 -7.28 -25.35 -14.67
C ASP A 104 -5.88 -25.17 -14.06
N THR A 105 -4.83 -25.63 -14.75
CA THR A 105 -3.43 -25.39 -14.37
C THR A 105 -3.15 -23.88 -14.16
N GLY A 106 -3.84 -23.03 -14.91
CA GLY A 106 -3.78 -21.57 -14.76
C GLY A 106 -4.26 -21.05 -13.41
N GLU A 107 -5.22 -21.72 -12.76
CA GLU A 107 -5.77 -21.31 -11.47
C GLU A 107 -4.76 -21.54 -10.34
N TYR A 108 -4.07 -22.69 -10.36
CA TYR A 108 -2.96 -22.95 -9.44
C TYR A 108 -1.82 -21.93 -9.61
N ILE A 109 -1.47 -21.56 -10.85
CA ILE A 109 -0.46 -20.52 -11.12
C ILE A 109 -0.91 -19.16 -10.55
N SER A 110 -2.19 -18.82 -10.68
CA SER A 110 -2.75 -17.59 -10.09
C SER A 110 -2.67 -17.61 -8.57
N TRP A 111 -2.91 -18.75 -7.92
CA TRP A 111 -2.73 -18.87 -6.47
C TRP A 111 -1.27 -18.64 -6.06
N TYR A 112 -0.30 -19.18 -6.81
CA TYR A 112 1.13 -19.00 -6.53
C TYR A 112 1.65 -17.60 -6.76
N THR A 113 1.08 -16.87 -7.71
CA THR A 113 1.58 -15.56 -8.15
C THR A 113 0.71 -14.44 -7.59
N ASN A 114 -0.53 -14.34 -8.04
CA ASN A 114 -1.43 -13.24 -7.71
C ASN A 114 -1.87 -13.27 -6.25
N ASN A 115 -2.40 -14.40 -5.76
CA ASN A 115 -2.95 -14.45 -4.41
C ASN A 115 -1.86 -14.30 -3.34
N LEU A 116 -0.68 -14.89 -3.57
CA LEU A 116 0.45 -14.73 -2.65
C LEU A 116 1.00 -13.30 -2.66
N LYS A 117 1.15 -12.69 -3.84
CA LYS A 117 1.60 -11.29 -3.97
C LYS A 117 0.59 -10.33 -3.33
N GLU A 118 -0.69 -10.60 -3.49
CA GLU A 118 -1.76 -9.84 -2.85
C GLU A 118 -1.68 -9.97 -1.32
N ALA A 119 -1.49 -11.18 -0.80
CA ALA A 119 -1.32 -11.41 0.63
C ALA A 119 -0.06 -10.72 1.20
N GLU A 120 1.01 -10.62 0.43
CA GLU A 120 2.21 -9.87 0.79
C GLU A 120 1.94 -8.35 0.84
N ASN A 121 1.42 -7.80 -0.27
CA ASN A 121 1.23 -6.36 -0.42
C ASN A 121 0.11 -5.83 0.47
N GLN A 122 -1.09 -6.39 0.33
CA GLN A 122 -2.26 -5.92 1.07
C GLN A 122 -2.31 -6.41 2.50
N GLY A 123 -1.54 -7.46 2.81
CA GLY A 123 -1.47 -8.05 4.12
C GLY A 123 -0.28 -7.59 4.95
N PHE A 124 0.89 -8.16 4.67
CA PHE A 124 2.07 -7.95 5.49
C PHE A 124 2.61 -6.52 5.39
N LEU A 125 2.80 -5.98 4.18
CA LEU A 125 3.31 -4.62 4.00
C LEU A 125 2.35 -3.57 4.57
N ASN A 126 1.05 -3.67 4.25
CA ASN A 126 0.04 -2.79 4.83
C ASN A 126 -0.05 -2.90 6.35
N PHE A 127 0.15 -4.09 6.92
CA PHE A 127 0.20 -4.25 8.38
C PHE A 127 1.38 -3.45 8.98
N TYR A 128 2.59 -3.56 8.44
CA TYR A 128 3.74 -2.80 8.94
C TYR A 128 3.54 -1.29 8.75
N ASN A 129 3.04 -0.85 7.59
CA ASN A 129 2.71 0.55 7.34
C ASN A 129 1.66 1.09 8.33
N GLY A 130 0.62 0.30 8.62
CA GLY A 130 -0.39 0.65 9.60
C GLY A 130 0.17 0.77 11.01
N VAL A 131 1.06 -0.16 11.41
CA VAL A 131 1.74 -0.10 12.71
C VAL A 131 2.64 1.13 12.82
N ASP A 132 3.44 1.43 11.80
CA ASP A 132 4.27 2.64 11.75
C ASP A 132 3.43 3.92 11.85
N ALA A 133 2.30 3.98 11.12
CA ALA A 133 1.37 5.10 11.19
C ALA A 133 0.78 5.30 12.60
N ILE A 134 0.41 4.21 13.28
CA ILE A 134 -0.08 4.26 14.67
C ILE A 134 1.01 4.76 15.62
N ILE A 135 2.25 4.28 15.47
CA ILE A 135 3.39 4.72 16.28
C ILE A 135 3.62 6.23 16.09
N LYS A 136 3.65 6.70 14.83
CA LYS A 136 3.79 8.12 14.50
C LYS A 136 2.68 8.96 15.11
N LEU A 137 1.44 8.49 15.04
CA LEU A 137 0.29 9.16 15.64
C LEU A 137 0.48 9.30 17.15
N ILE A 138 0.80 8.22 17.85
CA ILE A 138 0.98 8.24 19.32
C ILE A 138 2.12 9.19 19.70
N ILE A 139 3.31 9.04 19.10
CA ILE A 139 4.47 9.88 19.40
C ILE A 139 4.17 11.35 19.08
N GLY A 140 3.54 11.63 17.94
CA GLY A 140 3.16 12.97 17.53
C GLY A 140 2.15 13.62 18.48
N THR A 141 1.08 12.91 18.83
CA THR A 141 0.05 13.40 19.77
C THR A 141 0.64 13.67 21.15
N VAL A 142 1.45 12.76 21.69
CA VAL A 142 2.13 12.96 22.98
C VAL A 142 3.03 14.19 22.94
N THR A 143 3.81 14.36 21.86
CA THR A 143 4.71 15.50 21.73
C THR A 143 3.96 16.83 21.60
N LEU A 144 2.89 16.87 20.79
CA LEU A 144 2.02 18.05 20.66
C LEU A 144 1.38 18.44 22.00
N ALA A 145 0.90 17.45 22.76
CA ALA A 145 0.33 17.66 24.08
C ALA A 145 1.35 18.27 25.06
N MET A 146 2.62 17.83 25.00
CA MET A 146 3.71 18.36 25.83
C MET A 146 4.12 19.79 25.43
N ILE A 147 4.06 20.14 24.14
CA ILE A 147 4.42 21.49 23.65
C ILE A 147 3.33 22.49 24.03
N GLN A 148 2.10 22.35 23.49
CA GLN A 148 0.95 23.20 23.82
C GLN A 148 -0.38 22.51 23.51
N TRP A 149 -1.26 22.39 24.52
CA TRP A 149 -2.60 21.80 24.38
C TRP A 149 -3.48 22.49 23.32
N LYS A 150 -3.28 23.80 23.08
CA LYS A 150 -4.02 24.55 22.06
C LYS A 150 -3.75 24.05 20.64
N LEU A 151 -2.48 23.72 20.33
CA LEU A 151 -2.09 23.15 19.03
C LEU A 151 -2.71 21.78 18.79
N LEU A 152 -2.79 20.97 19.85
CA LEU A 152 -3.45 19.66 19.79
C LEU A 152 -4.94 19.80 19.45
N LEU A 153 -5.66 20.74 20.08
CA LEU A 153 -7.08 20.98 19.79
C LEU A 153 -7.29 21.48 18.36
N CYS A 154 -6.46 22.40 17.88
CA CYS A 154 -6.49 22.84 16.49
C CYS A 154 -6.24 21.67 15.52
N THR A 155 -5.27 20.80 15.82
CA THR A 155 -4.97 19.63 14.99
C THR A 155 -6.17 18.69 14.93
N ILE A 156 -6.77 18.35 16.07
CA ILE A 156 -7.97 17.49 16.13
C ILE A 156 -9.13 18.11 15.33
N LEU A 157 -9.35 19.42 15.44
CA LEU A 157 -10.41 20.11 14.71
C LEU A 157 -10.18 20.05 13.20
N THR A 158 -8.95 20.32 12.74
CA THR A 158 -8.62 20.23 11.31
C THR A 158 -8.70 18.80 10.78
N THR A 159 -8.21 17.80 11.53
CA THR A 159 -8.34 16.38 11.16
C THR A 159 -9.81 15.95 11.14
N GLY A 160 -10.61 16.36 12.12
CA GLY A 160 -12.04 16.09 12.18
C GLY A 160 -12.80 16.71 11.01
N MET A 161 -12.46 17.95 10.62
CA MET A 161 -13.00 18.57 9.42
C MET A 161 -12.66 17.76 8.17
N VAL A 162 -11.39 17.39 7.95
CA VAL A 162 -10.97 16.56 6.82
C VAL A 162 -11.66 15.18 6.84
N PHE A 163 -11.85 14.59 8.01
CA PHE A 163 -12.54 13.32 8.15
C PHE A 163 -14.02 13.43 7.78
N LEU A 164 -14.74 14.39 8.34
CA LEU A 164 -16.14 14.66 7.99
C LEU A 164 -16.28 14.95 6.50
N TYR A 165 -15.35 15.73 5.97
CA TYR A 165 -15.25 16.07 4.57
C TYR A 165 -15.16 14.81 3.68
N THR A 166 -14.21 13.93 3.98
CA THR A 166 -13.94 12.72 3.19
C THR A 166 -14.99 11.62 3.38
N HIS A 167 -15.68 11.59 4.52
CA HIS A 167 -16.64 10.55 4.88
C HIS A 167 -18.09 10.88 4.49
N PHE A 168 -18.53 12.15 4.61
CA PHE A 168 -19.91 12.56 4.31
C PHE A 168 -20.14 12.97 2.84
N PHE A 169 -19.08 13.13 2.03
CA PHE A 169 -19.18 13.34 0.58
C PHE A 169 -18.70 12.14 -0.27
N PRO A 170 -19.25 10.92 -0.11
CA PRO A 170 -18.95 9.82 -1.02
C PRO A 170 -19.87 9.87 -2.25
N GLY A 171 -19.27 9.93 -3.45
CA GLY A 171 -19.69 9.01 -4.50
C GLY A 171 -19.08 7.64 -4.19
N ASP A 172 -19.79 6.55 -4.45
CA ASP A 172 -19.43 5.20 -4.00
C ASP A 172 -18.27 4.59 -4.83
N VAL A 173 -17.06 5.11 -4.62
CA VAL A 173 -15.82 4.66 -5.31
C VAL A 173 -15.57 3.16 -5.10
N SER A 174 -16.02 2.62 -3.97
CA SER A 174 -15.97 1.18 -3.68
C SER A 174 -16.85 0.37 -4.65
N GLU A 175 -18.04 0.88 -4.97
CA GLU A 175 -18.95 0.25 -5.92
C GLU A 175 -18.40 0.31 -7.35
N GLU A 176 -17.89 1.46 -7.76
CA GLU A 176 -17.25 1.61 -9.09
C GLU A 176 -15.98 0.77 -9.21
N SER A 177 -15.21 0.61 -8.12
CA SER A 177 -14.05 -0.30 -8.10
C SER A 177 -14.47 -1.76 -8.33
N LYS A 178 -15.57 -2.20 -7.72
CA LYS A 178 -16.11 -3.56 -7.94
C LYS A 178 -16.58 -3.76 -9.37
N LYS A 179 -17.21 -2.75 -9.98
CA LYS A 179 -17.63 -2.80 -11.40
C LYS A 179 -16.43 -2.96 -12.33
N VAL A 180 -15.34 -2.21 -12.11
CA VAL A 180 -14.11 -2.36 -12.88
C VAL A 180 -13.51 -3.77 -12.74
N SER A 181 -13.50 -4.33 -11.53
CA SER A 181 -13.03 -5.70 -11.32
C SER A 181 -13.86 -6.73 -12.10
N GLY A 182 -15.19 -6.60 -12.10
CA GLY A 182 -16.08 -7.49 -12.87
C GLY A 182 -15.88 -7.40 -14.38
N GLU A 183 -15.73 -6.17 -14.93
CA GLU A 183 -15.42 -6.01 -16.35
C GLU A 183 -14.04 -6.58 -16.72
N TRP A 184 -13.07 -6.51 -15.80
CA TRP A 184 -11.74 -7.07 -16.02
C TRP A 184 -11.76 -8.60 -16.12
N GLU A 185 -12.56 -9.26 -15.28
CA GLU A 185 -12.80 -10.70 -15.35
C GLU A 185 -13.46 -11.08 -16.68
N SER A 186 -14.54 -10.38 -17.07
CA SER A 186 -15.23 -10.57 -18.35
C SER A 186 -14.30 -10.40 -19.55
N PHE A 187 -13.49 -9.34 -19.56
CA PHE A 187 -12.50 -9.09 -20.61
C PHE A 187 -11.48 -10.23 -20.71
N THR A 188 -10.94 -10.68 -19.57
CA THR A 188 -9.94 -11.76 -19.52
C THR A 188 -10.54 -13.07 -20.05
N GLN A 189 -11.79 -13.37 -19.70
CA GLN A 189 -12.51 -14.53 -20.21
C GLN A 189 -12.70 -14.45 -21.74
N ILE A 190 -13.16 -13.31 -22.26
CA ILE A 190 -13.36 -13.12 -23.71
C ILE A 190 -12.02 -13.29 -24.46
N VAL A 191 -10.92 -12.74 -23.94
CA VAL A 191 -9.59 -12.92 -24.54
C VAL A 191 -9.19 -14.39 -24.55
N LYS A 192 -9.40 -15.13 -23.45
CA LYS A 192 -9.10 -16.57 -23.36
C LYS A 192 -9.90 -17.37 -24.40
N GLU A 193 -11.21 -17.15 -24.48
CA GLU A 193 -12.10 -17.81 -25.44
C GLU A 193 -11.69 -17.51 -26.90
N GLN A 194 -11.40 -16.24 -27.20
CA GLN A 194 -10.97 -15.83 -28.54
C GLN A 194 -9.63 -16.44 -28.94
N LEU A 195 -8.66 -16.52 -28.03
CA LEU A 195 -7.36 -17.14 -28.29
C LEU A 195 -7.48 -18.65 -28.49
N GLN A 196 -8.33 -19.33 -27.72
CA GLN A 196 -8.60 -20.76 -27.90
C GLN A 196 -9.26 -21.05 -29.27
N GLY A 197 -10.17 -20.18 -29.72
CA GLY A 197 -10.84 -20.29 -31.02
C GLY A 197 -10.05 -19.74 -32.22
N LEU A 198 -8.88 -19.13 -32.01
CA LEU A 198 -8.17 -18.34 -33.02
C LEU A 198 -7.85 -19.15 -34.29
N THR A 199 -7.42 -20.39 -34.13
CA THR A 199 -7.10 -21.28 -35.25
C THR A 199 -8.33 -21.52 -36.13
N VAL A 200 -9.48 -21.79 -35.52
CA VAL A 200 -10.76 -22.00 -36.22
C VAL A 200 -11.18 -20.72 -36.95
N LEU A 201 -11.17 -19.57 -36.26
CA LEU A 201 -11.48 -18.27 -36.85
C LEU A 201 -10.58 -17.94 -38.04
N LYS A 202 -9.30 -18.34 -38.00
CA LYS A 202 -8.34 -18.14 -39.10
C LYS A 202 -8.65 -19.03 -40.31
N TYR A 203 -9.01 -20.30 -40.10
CA TYR A 203 -9.37 -21.23 -41.17
C TYR A 203 -10.65 -20.80 -41.91
N PHE A 204 -11.63 -20.26 -41.19
CA PHE A 204 -12.90 -19.81 -41.78
C PHE A 204 -12.88 -18.34 -42.24
N GLY A 205 -11.75 -17.63 -42.14
CA GLY A 205 -11.62 -16.25 -42.63
C GLY A 205 -12.27 -15.17 -41.74
N HIS A 206 -12.71 -15.51 -40.53
CA HIS A 206 -13.42 -14.62 -39.59
C HIS A 206 -12.50 -13.81 -38.66
N GLN A 207 -11.30 -13.43 -39.13
CA GLN A 207 -10.30 -12.71 -38.33
C GLN A 207 -10.78 -11.32 -37.88
N LYS A 208 -11.70 -10.72 -38.65
CA LYS A 208 -12.34 -9.44 -38.28
C LYS A 208 -13.20 -9.59 -37.02
N ASP A 209 -13.88 -10.72 -36.85
CA ASP A 209 -14.76 -10.96 -35.71
C ASP A 209 -13.94 -11.11 -34.42
N PHE A 210 -12.78 -11.78 -34.48
CA PHE A 210 -11.81 -11.82 -33.39
C PHE A 210 -11.39 -10.41 -32.93
N LYS A 211 -11.01 -9.56 -33.88
CA LYS A 211 -10.56 -8.19 -33.59
C LYS A 211 -11.70 -7.34 -33.02
N ASN A 212 -12.90 -7.47 -33.57
CA ASN A 212 -14.07 -6.72 -33.14
C ASN A 212 -14.49 -7.10 -31.72
N ARG A 213 -14.52 -8.41 -31.39
CA ARG A 213 -14.98 -8.89 -30.08
C ARG A 213 -14.02 -8.50 -28.95
N ILE A 214 -12.70 -8.61 -29.18
CA ILE A 214 -11.70 -8.10 -28.22
C ILE A 214 -11.75 -6.56 -28.12
N GLY A 215 -11.92 -5.87 -29.25
CA GLY A 215 -12.02 -4.41 -29.28
C GLY A 215 -13.20 -3.88 -28.47
N GLN A 216 -14.39 -4.48 -28.64
CA GLN A 216 -15.59 -4.11 -27.88
C GLN A 216 -15.42 -4.37 -26.38
N ALA A 217 -14.89 -5.53 -26.00
CA ALA A 217 -14.63 -5.84 -24.58
C ALA A 217 -13.59 -4.89 -23.97
N SER A 218 -12.55 -4.53 -24.73
CA SER A 218 -11.56 -3.54 -24.30
C SER A 218 -12.17 -2.16 -24.11
N GLU A 219 -13.05 -1.72 -25.02
CA GLU A 219 -13.72 -0.42 -24.93
C GLU A 219 -14.68 -0.35 -23.73
N GLN A 220 -15.42 -1.42 -23.45
CA GLN A 220 -16.27 -1.52 -22.26
C GLN A 220 -15.47 -1.41 -20.97
N LEU A 221 -14.36 -2.15 -20.89
CA LEU A 221 -13.46 -2.12 -19.74
C LEU A 221 -12.85 -0.73 -19.53
N GLU A 222 -12.32 -0.11 -20.59
CA GLU A 222 -11.73 1.23 -20.51
C GLU A 222 -12.78 2.30 -20.17
N ASN A 223 -14.02 2.16 -20.65
CA ASN A 223 -15.13 3.05 -20.27
C ASN A 223 -15.48 2.95 -18.79
N GLN A 224 -15.53 1.74 -18.21
CA GLN A 224 -15.74 1.59 -16.77
C GLN A 224 -14.53 2.09 -15.97
N ARG A 225 -13.30 1.85 -16.45
CA ARG A 225 -12.11 2.40 -15.81
C ARG A 225 -12.12 3.92 -15.82
N TYR A 226 -12.55 4.53 -16.92
CA TYR A 226 -12.73 5.98 -17.02
C TYR A 226 -13.80 6.49 -16.05
N ARG A 227 -14.94 5.81 -15.89
CA ARG A 227 -15.98 6.17 -14.90
C ARG A 227 -15.47 6.06 -13.47
N TYR A 228 -14.74 5.00 -13.15
CA TYR A 228 -14.09 4.84 -11.86
C TYR A 228 -13.08 5.95 -11.60
N VAL A 229 -12.19 6.25 -12.55
CA VAL A 229 -11.24 7.35 -12.43
C VAL A 229 -11.97 8.68 -12.33
N LYS A 230 -13.03 8.94 -13.10
CA LYS A 230 -13.83 10.16 -12.98
C LYS A 230 -14.56 10.26 -11.64
N CYS A 231 -15.03 9.16 -11.05
CA CYS A 231 -15.60 9.14 -9.71
C CYS A 231 -14.52 9.43 -8.65
N LYS A 232 -13.34 8.81 -8.82
CA LYS A 232 -12.14 9.03 -8.00
C LYS A 232 -11.57 10.45 -8.16
N SER A 233 -11.64 11.03 -9.36
CA SER A 233 -11.07 12.32 -9.74
C SER A 233 -12.06 13.47 -9.52
N SER A 234 -13.37 13.27 -9.67
CA SER A 234 -14.38 14.20 -9.14
C SER A 234 -14.22 14.36 -7.62
N LYS A 235 -13.76 13.28 -6.95
CA LYS A 235 -13.28 13.31 -5.57
C LYS A 235 -11.95 14.07 -5.39
N SER A 236 -11.06 14.14 -6.39
CA SER A 236 -9.77 14.87 -6.32
C SER A 236 -9.83 16.29 -6.89
N GLU A 237 -10.84 16.65 -7.68
CA GLU A 237 -10.98 17.94 -8.37
C GLU A 237 -11.91 18.88 -7.58
N LYS A 238 -12.84 18.33 -6.77
CA LYS A 238 -13.50 19.10 -5.72
C LYS A 238 -12.60 19.40 -4.52
N TYR A 239 -11.47 18.69 -4.36
CA TYR A 239 -10.41 19.00 -3.39
C TYR A 239 -9.09 19.11 -4.13
N PRO A 240 -8.77 20.29 -4.71
CA PRO A 240 -7.39 20.53 -5.09
C PRO A 240 -6.58 20.33 -3.81
N GLU A 241 -5.75 19.29 -3.81
CA GLU A 241 -4.69 19.19 -2.85
C GLU A 241 -4.02 20.57 -2.80
N ALA A 242 -3.94 21.15 -1.61
CA ALA A 242 -2.98 22.20 -1.33
C ALA A 242 -1.59 21.56 -1.46
N VAL A 243 -1.20 21.22 -2.68
CA VAL A 243 0.18 20.93 -3.06
C VAL A 243 0.86 22.30 -3.08
N CYS A 244 1.25 22.75 -1.88
CA CYS A 244 2.52 23.41 -1.77
C CYS A 244 3.59 22.36 -2.08
N ARG A 245 3.92 22.24 -3.36
CA ARG A 245 5.27 22.19 -3.88
C ARG A 245 5.27 22.48 -5.37
#